data_AF-A0A0D6P9V9-F1
#
_entry.id   AF-A0A0D6P9V9-F1
#
_cell.length_a   1.000
_cell.length_b   1.000
_cell.length_c   1.000
_cell.angle_alpha   90.00
_cell.angle_beta   90.00
_cell.angle_gamma   90.00
#
_symmetry.space_group_name_H-M   'P 1'
#
loop_
_entity.id
_entity.type
_entity.pdbx_description
1 polymer ?
#
loop_
_entity_poly.entity_id
_entity_poly.type
_entity_poly.pdbx_seq_one_letter_code
_entity_poly.pdbx_strand_id
1 'polypeptide(L)' 'MPRILIAVVIFLLGFALYVMAAVALADHVMSPWPLQFAYFVVAGTLWVLPTRWLMLWAARRR' A
#
# COMPACT_ATOMS: atom_id res chain seq x y z
N MET A 1 14.29 -7.07 -19.33
CA MET A 1 13.73 -5.82 -18.76
C MET A 1 14.47 -5.49 -17.47
N PRO A 2 14.89 -4.23 -17.22
CA PRO A 2 15.47 -3.89 -15.92
C PRO A 2 14.42 -4.20 -14.85
N ARG A 3 14.80 -4.94 -13.78
CA ARG A 3 13.88 -5.33 -12.68
C ARG A 3 13.13 -4.15 -12.07
N ILE A 4 13.68 -2.95 -12.22
CA ILE A 4 13.05 -1.67 -11.89
C ILE A 4 11.72 -1.45 -12.62
N LEU A 5 11.62 -1.75 -13.93
CA LEU A 5 10.37 -1.59 -14.68
C LEU A 5 9.29 -2.55 -14.15
N ILE A 6 9.68 -3.78 -13.84
CA ILE A 6 8.77 -4.77 -13.23
C ILE A 6 8.32 -4.30 -11.84
N ALA A 7 9.25 -3.78 -11.03
CA ALA A 7 8.93 -3.25 -9.71
C ALA A 7 8.00 -2.03 -9.77
N VAL A 8 8.18 -1.13 -10.73
CA VAL A 8 7.28 0.02 -10.94
C VAL A 8 5.87 -0.46 -11.29
N VAL A 9 5.74 -1.42 -12.21
CA VAL A 9 4.42 -1.97 -12.59
C VAL A 9 3.76 -2.65 -11.39
N ILE A 10 4.49 -3.49 -10.65
CA ILE A 10 3.97 -4.14 -9.44
C ILE A 10 3.58 -3.11 -8.39
N PHE A 11 4.38 -2.06 -8.19
CA PHE A 11 4.10 -0.99 -7.24
C PHE A 11 2.80 -0.26 -7.61
N LEU A 12 2.67 0.19 -8.86
CA LEU A 12 1.50 0.94 -9.31
C LEU A 12 0.22 0.11 -9.21
N LEU A 13 0.25 -1.12 -9.71
CA LEU A 13 -0.92 -2.01 -9.67
C LEU A 13 -1.25 -2.42 -8.24
N GLY A 14 -0.24 -2.81 -7.46
CA GLY A 14 -0.42 -3.19 -6.06
C GLY A 14 -0.96 -2.04 -5.22
N PHE A 15 -0.42 -0.83 -5.40
CA PHE A 15 -0.87 0.35 -4.67
C PHE A 15 -2.29 0.74 -5.04
N ALA A 16 -2.63 0.72 -6.33
CA ALA A 16 -4.00 1.00 -6.78
C ALA A 16 -5.00 0.02 -6.16
N LEU A 17 -4.72 -1.29 -6.22
CA LEU A 17 -5.55 -2.32 -5.60
C LEU A 17 -5.67 -2.12 -4.09
N TYR A 18 -4.57 -1.81 -3.42
CA TYR A 18 -4.54 -1.56 -1.98
C TYR A 18 -5.40 -0.37 -1.58
N VAL A 19 -5.26 0.76 -2.27
CA VAL A 19 -6.04 1.97 -1.98
C VAL A 19 -7.52 1.71 -2.23
N MET A 20 -7.89 1.07 -3.34
CA MET A 20 -9.28 0.70 -3.61
C MET A 20 -9.85 -0.19 -2.50
N ALA A 21 -9.11 -1.21 -2.06
CA ALA A 21 -9.51 -2.08 -0.97
C ALA A 21 -9.65 -1.31 0.35
N ALA A 22 -8.70 -0.44 0.68
CA ALA A 22 -8.73 0.35 1.91
C ALA A 22 -9.93 1.32 1.94
N VAL A 23 -10.22 1.99 0.83
CA VAL A 23 -11.38 2.89 0.71
C VAL A 23 -12.68 2.09 0.80
N ALA A 24 -12.81 0.99 0.06
CA ALA A 24 -14.00 0.15 0.11
C ALA A 24 -14.25 -0.45 1.51
N LEU A 25 -13.18 -0.78 2.24
CA LEU A 25 -13.29 -1.25 3.61
C LEU A 25 -13.69 -0.12 4.57
N ALA A 26 -13.25 1.12 4.32
CA ALA A 26 -13.63 2.28 5.12
C ALA A 26 -15.16 2.51 5.11
N ASP A 27 -15.83 2.26 3.98
CA ASP A 27 -17.29 2.34 3.88
C ASP A 27 -18.02 1.35 4.81
N HIS A 28 -17.36 0.24 5.18
CA HIS A 28 -17.89 -0.75 6.12
C HIS A 28 -17.58 -0.40 7.57
N VAL A 29 -16.61 0.51 7.81
CA VAL A 29 -16.23 0.97 9.14
C VAL A 29 -17.22 2.05 9.58
N MET A 30 -18.43 1.62 9.95
CA MET A 30 -19.44 2.48 10.57
C MET A 30 -18.96 2.83 11.99
N SER A 31 -18.17 3.88 12.13
CA SER A 31 -17.51 4.21 13.40
C SER A 31 -17.29 5.69 13.61
N PRO A 32 -17.16 6.13 14.87
CA PRO A 32 -16.91 7.53 15.20
C PRO A 32 -15.59 7.99 14.57
N TRP A 33 -15.51 9.30 14.28
CA TRP A 33 -14.37 9.93 13.59
C TRP A 33 -12.97 9.52 14.11
N PRO A 34 -12.72 9.26 15.42
CA PRO A 34 -11.38 8.89 15.88
C PRO A 34 -10.94 7.51 15.37
N LEU A 35 -11.89 6.58 15.21
CA LEU A 35 -11.59 5.24 14.73
C LEU A 35 -11.32 5.26 13.23
N GLN A 36 -12.08 6.06 12.47
CA GLN A 36 -11.78 6.29 11.05
C GLN A 36 -10.40 6.93 10.88
N PHE A 37 -10.06 7.91 11.71
CA PHE A 37 -8.72 8.51 11.71
C PHE A 37 -7.63 7.47 11.96
N ALA A 38 -7.77 6.67 13.03
CA ALA A 38 -6.83 5.59 13.32
C ALA A 38 -6.73 4.57 12.18
N TYR A 39 -7.87 4.21 11.58
CA TYR A 39 -7.92 3.33 10.41
C TYR A 39 -7.11 3.88 9.24
N PHE A 40 -7.31 5.15 8.85
CA PHE A 40 -6.58 5.75 7.74
C PHE A 40 -5.10 5.94 8.04
N VAL A 41 -4.71 6.24 9.28
CA VAL A 41 -3.30 6.31 9.68
C VAL A 41 -2.62 4.95 9.54
N VAL A 42 -3.27 3.89 10.03
CA VAL A 42 -2.75 2.52 9.93
C VAL A 42 -2.69 2.08 8.47
N ALA A 43 -3.77 2.26 7.71
CA ALA A 43 -3.82 1.89 6.30
C ALA A 43 -2.77 2.65 5.47
N GLY A 44 -2.63 3.96 5.67
CA GLY A 44 -1.61 4.77 4.99
C GLY A 44 -0.19 4.31 5.28
N THR A 45 0.07 3.85 6.51
CA THR A 45 1.42 3.43 6.94
C THR A 45 1.73 1.97 6.60
N LEU A 46 0.72 1.09 6.58
CA LEU A 46 0.89 -0.35 6.35
C LEU A 46 1.50 -0.63 4.97
N TRP A 47 1.21 0.20 3.98
CA TRP A 47 1.75 0.08 2.62
C TRP A 47 3.27 0.33 2.52
N VAL A 48 3.89 0.94 3.53
CA VAL A 48 5.34 1.18 3.56
C VAL A 48 6.13 -0.14 3.55
N LEU A 49 5.62 -1.18 4.21
CA LEU A 49 6.27 -2.49 4.31
C LEU A 49 6.46 -3.19 2.95
N PRO A 50 5.40 -3.45 2.16
CA PRO A 50 5.55 -4.08 0.85
C PRO A 50 6.34 -3.19 -0.12
N THR A 51 6.17 -1.87 -0.04
CA THR A 51 6.91 -0.91 -0.86
C THR A 51 8.41 -1.00 -0.61
N ARG A 52 8.83 -1.00 0.66
CA ARG A 52 10.25 -1.12 1.04
C ARG A 52 10.85 -2.43 0.54
N TRP A 53 10.14 -3.54 0.70
CA TRP A 53 10.59 -4.85 0.21
C TRP A 53 10.76 -4.85 -1.31
N LEU A 54 9.78 -4.29 -2.04
CA LEU A 54 9.80 -4.21 -3.50
C LEU A 54 10.95 -3.33 -4.01
N MET A 55 11.22 -2.20 -3.35
CA MET A 55 12.34 -1.31 -3.67
C MET A 55 13.70 -2.00 -3.46
N LEU A 56 13.89 -2.67 -2.32
CA LEU A 56 15.13 -3.42 -2.04
C LEU A 56 15.34 -4.55 -3.05
N TRP A 57 14.27 -5.27 -3.39
CA TRP A 57 14.29 -6.31 -4.41
C TRP A 57 14.65 -5.75 -5.80
N ALA A 58 14.07 -4.60 -6.18
CA ALA A 58 14.34 -3.94 -7.45
C ALA A 58 15.80 -3.48 -7.55
N ALA A 59 16.36 -3.00 -6.44
CA ALA A 59 17.73 -2.49 -6.34
C ALA A 59 18.82 -3.58 -6.26
N ARG A 60 18.46 -4.88 -6.22
CA ARG A 60 19.40 -6.01 -6.00
C ARG A 60 20.20 -5.96 -4.70
N ARG A 61 19.76 -5.19 -3.70
CA ARG A 61 20.38 -5.21 -2.38
C ARG A 61 19.78 -6.38 -1.60
N ARG A 62 20.47 -7.52 -1.60
CA ARG A 62 20.23 -8.61 -0.64
C ARG A 62 20.73 -8.16 0.73
#